data_AF-Q095R9-F1
#
_entry.id   AF-Q095R9-F1
#
_cell.length_a   1.000
_cell.length_b   1.000
_cell.length_c   1.000
_cell.angle_alpha   90.00
_cell.angle_beta   90.00
_cell.angle_gamma   90.00
#
_symmetry.space_group_name_H-M   'P 1'
#
loop_
_entity.id
_entity.type
_entity.pdbx_description
1 polymer ?
#
loop_
_entity_poly.entity_id
_entity_poly.type
_entity_poly.pdbx_seq_one_letter_code
_entity_poly.pdbx_strand_id
1 'polypeptide(L)'
;MGFGLIPSPPWKARAVIRCLLVLCLLLPAFAHADVDPRFARLRDTAEPLGGLGAFLERYIGECGSLFASSDCRTKADAFRKHYRGKRMYMIVTEEVATMVAPGAYQPNSGNFSIHVTPSFPGGRYTLTEGTPKKTDAEGNPLLPVMTVTGTSPRGWNGGVFSRLFSSKGVRVQVIFTPLDIWSLPHPSGGKTFGVSARIEALLVTEGRTGQELGLWLDGKDAPKKK
;
A
#
# COMPACT_ATOMS: atom_id res chain seq x y z
N MET A 1 -83.17 -33.36 -8.78
CA MET A 1 -83.36 -32.12 -9.57
C MET A 1 -82.37 -31.10 -9.04
N GLY A 2 -81.46 -30.48 -9.78
CA GLY A 2 -81.15 -30.42 -11.19
C GLY A 2 -79.90 -29.52 -11.35
N PHE A 3 -79.17 -29.73 -12.44
CA PHE A 3 -77.93 -29.08 -12.87
C PHE A 3 -77.97 -27.54 -12.88
N GLY A 4 -76.80 -26.90 -12.83
CA GLY A 4 -76.66 -25.50 -13.28
C GLY A 4 -75.26 -24.90 -13.10
N LEU A 5 -74.48 -24.88 -14.18
CA LEU A 5 -73.15 -24.26 -14.35
C LEU A 5 -73.19 -22.71 -14.37
N ILE A 6 -72.21 -22.07 -13.71
CA ILE A 6 -71.25 -21.00 -14.13
C ILE A 6 -71.72 -20.04 -15.26
N PRO A 7 -71.61 -18.68 -15.15
CA PRO A 7 -70.31 -17.97 -15.12
C PRO A 7 -70.14 -16.65 -14.29
N SER A 8 -68.85 -16.34 -14.13
CA SER A 8 -68.10 -15.17 -13.60
C SER A 8 -68.49 -13.77 -14.16
N PRO A 9 -67.89 -12.63 -13.73
CA PRO A 9 -66.85 -12.35 -12.70
C PRO A 9 -67.27 -11.23 -11.70
N PRO A 10 -66.45 -10.89 -10.67
CA PRO A 10 -65.75 -9.62 -10.80
C PRO A 10 -64.34 -9.55 -10.15
N TRP A 11 -63.40 -9.01 -10.92
CA TRP A 11 -62.37 -8.04 -10.50
C TRP A 11 -62.29 -7.70 -9.00
N LYS A 12 -61.16 -8.08 -8.37
CA LYS A 12 -60.42 -7.38 -7.29
C LYS A 12 -59.29 -8.33 -6.85
N ALA A 13 -58.09 -8.22 -7.40
CA ALA A 13 -57.03 -7.33 -6.91
C ALA A 13 -56.77 -7.46 -5.40
N ARG A 14 -55.74 -8.25 -5.05
CA ARG A 14 -54.65 -7.96 -4.09
C ARG A 14 -53.94 -9.28 -3.79
N ALA A 15 -52.80 -9.51 -4.45
CA ALA A 15 -51.49 -9.12 -3.95
C ALA A 15 -51.05 -10.06 -2.81
N VAL A 16 -50.45 -11.20 -3.15
CA VAL A 16 -48.99 -11.40 -3.29
C VAL A 16 -48.46 -12.12 -2.05
N ILE A 17 -48.29 -13.42 -2.26
CA ILE A 17 -47.43 -14.36 -1.55
C ILE A 17 -46.08 -13.70 -1.31
N ARG A 18 -45.70 -13.50 -0.05
CA ARG A 18 -44.35 -13.03 0.30
C ARG A 18 -43.51 -14.22 0.71
N CYS A 19 -42.81 -14.77 -0.28
CA CYS A 19 -41.72 -15.72 -0.13
C CYS A 19 -40.76 -15.28 0.96
N LEU A 20 -40.49 -16.18 1.92
CA LEU A 20 -39.28 -16.21 2.72
C LEU A 20 -38.08 -16.43 1.77
N LEU A 21 -37.58 -15.33 1.20
CA LEU A 21 -36.37 -15.29 0.39
C LEU A 21 -35.16 -15.13 1.33
N VAL A 22 -34.50 -16.26 1.57
CA VAL A 22 -33.05 -16.44 1.66
C VAL A 22 -32.27 -15.12 1.55
N LEU A 23 -32.01 -14.48 2.70
CA LEU A 23 -30.98 -13.46 2.84
C LEU A 23 -29.71 -14.16 3.37
N CYS A 24 -29.19 -15.11 2.59
CA CYS A 24 -27.75 -15.38 2.62
C CYS A 24 -27.10 -14.12 2.06
N LEU A 25 -26.75 -13.21 2.96
CA LEU A 25 -25.84 -12.12 2.72
C LEU A 25 -24.64 -12.68 1.95
N LEU A 26 -24.63 -12.38 0.66
CA LEU A 26 -23.46 -12.41 -0.20
C LEU A 26 -22.46 -11.41 0.40
N LEU A 27 -21.79 -11.83 1.47
CA LEU A 27 -20.48 -11.30 1.80
C LEU A 27 -19.67 -11.51 0.53
N PRO A 28 -19.15 -10.47 -0.12
CA PRO A 28 -18.11 -10.67 -1.10
C PRO A 28 -16.98 -11.33 -0.31
N ALA A 29 -16.85 -12.65 -0.45
CA ALA A 29 -15.63 -13.36 -0.16
C ALA A 29 -14.63 -12.83 -1.18
N PHE A 30 -14.14 -11.62 -0.96
CA PHE A 30 -12.83 -11.25 -1.42
C PHE A 30 -11.95 -12.36 -0.85
N ALA A 31 -11.51 -13.23 -1.74
CA ALA A 31 -10.38 -14.10 -1.48
C ALA A 31 -9.24 -13.15 -1.12
N HIS A 32 -9.16 -12.79 0.15
CA HIS A 32 -7.93 -12.33 0.75
C HIS A 32 -7.00 -13.49 0.51
N ALA A 33 -6.16 -13.40 -0.53
CA ALA A 33 -4.94 -14.19 -0.57
C ALA A 33 -4.36 -14.12 0.86
N ASP A 34 -4.14 -15.27 1.50
CA ASP A 34 -3.74 -15.37 2.91
C ASP A 34 -2.57 -14.42 3.18
N VAL A 35 -2.89 -13.21 3.63
CA VAL A 35 -1.91 -12.19 3.99
C VAL A 35 -1.20 -12.73 5.21
N ASP A 36 0.14 -12.68 5.23
CA ASP A 36 0.91 -13.14 6.38
C ASP A 36 0.32 -12.57 7.68
N PRO A 37 -0.09 -13.42 8.66
CA PRO A 37 -0.74 -12.95 9.87
C PRO A 37 0.09 -11.94 10.67
N ARG A 38 1.42 -11.97 10.54
CA ARG A 38 2.31 -10.99 11.19
C ARG A 38 2.13 -9.61 10.58
N PHE A 39 2.02 -9.52 9.26
CA PHE A 39 1.74 -8.27 8.55
C PHE A 39 0.31 -7.79 8.82
N ALA A 40 -0.67 -8.70 8.73
CA ALA A 40 -2.08 -8.37 8.94
C ALA A 40 -2.31 -7.72 10.32
N ARG A 41 -1.71 -8.26 11.38
CA ARG A 41 -1.80 -7.68 12.74
C ARG A 41 -1.30 -6.24 12.80
N LEU A 42 -0.18 -5.93 12.14
CA LEU A 42 0.33 -4.55 12.11
C LEU A 42 -0.60 -3.65 11.31
N ARG A 43 -1.05 -4.12 10.13
CA ARG A 43 -1.94 -3.36 9.24
C ARG A 43 -3.25 -3.02 9.92
N ASP A 44 -3.86 -3.98 10.61
CA ASP A 44 -5.17 -3.81 11.23
C ASP A 44 -5.13 -2.83 12.41
N THR A 45 -3.94 -2.51 12.92
CA THR A 45 -3.72 -1.46 13.94
C THR A 45 -3.22 -0.13 13.37
N ALA A 46 -2.98 -0.06 12.06
CA ALA A 46 -2.47 1.12 11.38
C ALA A 46 -3.60 1.93 10.75
N GLU A 47 -3.46 3.25 10.72
CA GLU A 47 -4.41 4.15 10.08
C GLU A 47 -4.19 4.10 8.55
N PRO A 48 -5.21 3.74 7.75
CA PRO A 48 -5.06 3.70 6.30
C PRO A 48 -4.89 5.11 5.74
N LEU A 49 -3.93 5.26 4.84
CA LEU A 49 -3.57 6.54 4.26
C LEU A 49 -4.41 6.77 2.99
N GLY A 50 -5.16 7.89 2.93
CA GLY A 50 -6.01 8.22 1.79
C GLY A 50 -5.27 8.60 0.50
N GLY A 51 -3.96 8.92 0.59
CA GLY A 51 -3.07 9.23 -0.52
C GLY A 51 -1.75 9.88 -0.04
N LEU A 52 -0.60 9.33 -0.46
CA LEU A 52 0.72 9.72 0.09
C LEU A 52 1.06 11.19 -0.15
N GLY A 53 0.82 11.72 -1.35
CA GLY A 53 1.10 13.12 -1.67
C GLY A 53 0.34 14.11 -0.77
N ALA A 54 -0.97 13.91 -0.61
CA ALA A 54 -1.79 14.76 0.26
C ALA A 54 -1.37 14.69 1.74
N PHE A 55 -0.94 13.51 2.20
CA PHE A 55 -0.36 13.36 3.53
C PHE A 55 0.95 14.16 3.66
N LEU A 56 1.89 14.00 2.72
CA LEU A 56 3.19 14.68 2.77
C LEU A 56 3.05 16.21 2.69
N GLU A 57 2.17 16.72 1.82
CA GLU A 57 1.87 18.15 1.71
C GLU A 57 1.40 18.75 3.05
N ARG A 58 0.48 18.06 3.74
CA ARG A 58 -0.04 18.49 5.04
C ARG A 58 0.97 18.32 6.16
N TYR A 59 1.76 17.24 6.13
CA TYR A 59 2.76 16.94 7.14
C TYR A 59 3.91 17.93 7.10
N ILE A 60 4.38 18.29 5.91
CA ILE A 60 5.47 19.25 5.71
C ILE A 60 4.96 20.67 5.97
N GLY A 61 3.84 21.04 5.32
CA GLY A 61 3.23 22.36 5.50
C GLY A 61 4.15 23.49 5.05
N GLU A 62 4.60 23.49 3.79
CA GLU A 62 5.36 24.61 3.23
C GLU A 62 4.51 25.86 3.11
N CYS A 63 4.61 26.75 4.10
CA CYS A 63 3.89 28.02 4.14
C CYS A 63 4.60 29.15 3.37
N GLY A 64 5.38 28.81 2.34
CA GLY A 64 6.33 29.71 1.68
C GLY A 64 5.77 30.56 0.53
N SER A 65 4.48 30.49 0.23
CA SER A 65 3.88 31.30 -0.84
C SER A 65 3.31 32.63 -0.30
N LEU A 66 3.25 33.65 -1.17
CA LEU A 66 2.64 34.97 -0.88
C LEU A 66 1.16 34.89 -0.43
N PHE A 67 0.52 33.72 -0.57
CA PHE A 67 -0.88 33.46 -0.24
C PHE A 67 -1.06 32.39 0.85
N ALA A 68 0.00 31.99 1.55
CA ALA A 68 -0.14 31.08 2.67
C ALA A 68 -0.97 31.74 3.78
N SER A 69 -2.07 31.10 4.20
CA SER A 69 -2.87 31.58 5.32
C SER A 69 -1.99 31.73 6.56
N SER A 70 -2.23 32.75 7.39
CA SER A 70 -1.53 32.99 8.66
C SER A 70 -1.40 31.74 9.54
N ASP A 71 -2.37 30.82 9.42
CA ASP A 71 -2.50 29.63 10.26
C ASP A 71 -1.85 28.37 9.64
N CYS A 72 -1.17 28.49 8.50
CA CYS A 72 -0.60 27.34 7.79
C CYS A 72 0.38 26.55 8.67
N ARG A 73 1.27 27.25 9.39
CA ARG A 73 2.24 26.60 10.30
C ARG A 73 1.53 25.90 11.44
N THR A 74 0.55 26.56 12.05
CA THR A 74 -0.26 26.01 13.14
C THR A 74 -1.00 24.74 12.71
N LYS A 75 -1.58 24.74 11.51
CA LYS A 75 -2.28 23.56 10.95
C LYS A 75 -1.31 22.40 10.68
N ALA A 76 -0.14 22.69 10.13
CA ALA A 76 0.89 21.68 9.90
C ALA A 76 1.42 21.09 11.22
N ASP A 77 1.67 21.93 12.22
CA ASP A 77 2.07 21.49 13.56
C ASP A 77 1.00 20.64 14.24
N ALA A 78 -0.27 21.05 14.15
CA ALA A 78 -1.38 20.26 14.68
C ALA A 78 -1.49 18.91 13.97
N PHE A 79 -1.32 18.89 12.64
CA PHE A 79 -1.32 17.66 11.86
C PHE A 79 -0.17 16.72 12.27
N ARG A 80 1.07 17.24 12.38
CA ARG A 80 2.22 16.47 12.86
C ARG A 80 1.99 15.92 14.26
N LYS A 81 1.48 16.73 15.19
CA LYS A 81 1.15 16.28 16.57
C LYS A 81 0.11 15.17 16.57
N HIS A 82 -0.90 15.25 15.70
CA HIS A 82 -1.93 14.22 15.58
C HIS A 82 -1.39 12.87 15.10
N TYR A 83 -0.41 12.89 14.18
CA TYR A 83 0.17 11.69 13.58
C TYR A 83 1.46 11.18 14.24
N ARG A 84 1.98 11.92 15.22
CA ARG A 84 3.20 11.54 15.93
C ARG A 84 3.02 10.20 16.63
N GLY A 85 3.87 9.23 16.28
CA GLY A 85 3.85 7.89 16.86
C GLY A 85 2.70 6.99 16.40
N LYS A 86 1.85 7.45 15.48
CA LYS A 86 0.81 6.62 14.87
C LYS A 86 1.40 5.79 13.74
N ARG A 87 0.99 4.53 13.66
CA ARG A 87 1.25 3.68 12.49
C ARG A 87 0.30 4.05 11.37
N MET A 88 0.87 4.18 10.19
CA MET A 88 0.16 4.46 8.95
C MET A 88 0.34 3.26 8.03
N TYR A 89 -0.68 2.99 7.23
CA TYR A 89 -0.66 1.94 6.21
C TYR A 89 -0.94 2.52 4.83
N MET A 90 -0.15 2.12 3.84
CA MET A 90 -0.37 2.48 2.45
C MET A 90 -0.06 1.32 1.50
N ILE A 91 -0.76 1.33 0.37
CA ILE A 91 -0.42 0.52 -0.80
C ILE A 91 0.28 1.44 -1.79
N VAL A 92 1.47 1.06 -2.25
CA VAL A 92 2.19 1.78 -3.29
C VAL A 92 1.59 1.36 -4.63
N THR A 93 0.87 2.27 -5.31
CA THR A 93 0.10 1.95 -6.52
C THR A 93 0.72 2.49 -7.81
N GLU A 94 1.45 3.61 -7.78
CA GLU A 94 1.94 4.29 -8.98
C GLU A 94 3.47 4.21 -9.20
N GLU A 95 4.28 4.22 -8.13
CA GLU A 95 5.75 4.28 -8.25
C GLU A 95 6.51 2.99 -7.89
N VAL A 96 5.84 1.84 -7.81
CA VAL A 96 6.44 0.56 -7.34
C VAL A 96 7.67 0.14 -8.14
N ALA A 97 7.76 0.51 -9.42
CA ALA A 97 8.78 0.01 -10.33
C ALA A 97 10.18 0.59 -10.09
N THR A 98 10.29 1.82 -9.56
CA THR A 98 11.60 2.47 -9.40
C THR A 98 12.25 2.12 -8.06
N MET A 99 11.42 1.91 -7.03
CA MET A 99 11.89 1.57 -5.69
C MET A 99 12.10 0.06 -5.48
N VAL A 100 11.57 -0.81 -6.34
CA VAL A 100 11.73 -2.26 -6.22
C VAL A 100 12.49 -2.83 -7.41
N ALA A 101 13.55 -3.58 -7.12
CA ALA A 101 14.37 -4.26 -8.11
C ALA A 101 14.50 -5.77 -7.82
N PRO A 102 14.64 -6.61 -8.86
CA PRO A 102 14.98 -8.01 -8.68
C PRO A 102 16.41 -8.12 -8.16
N GLY A 103 16.62 -8.99 -7.18
CA GLY A 103 17.93 -9.42 -6.73
C GLY A 103 18.36 -10.74 -7.36
N ALA A 104 19.14 -11.51 -6.62
CA ALA A 104 19.60 -12.81 -7.07
C ALA A 104 18.42 -13.80 -7.18
N TYR A 105 18.44 -14.67 -8.19
CA TYR A 105 17.53 -15.80 -8.34
C TYR A 105 18.33 -17.10 -8.45
N GLN A 106 17.98 -18.10 -7.66
CA GLN A 106 18.63 -19.41 -7.65
C GLN A 106 17.72 -20.44 -8.34
N PRO A 107 18.02 -20.88 -9.58
CA PRO A 107 17.13 -21.77 -10.34
C PRO A 107 16.82 -23.10 -9.67
N ASN A 108 17.80 -23.68 -8.98
CA ASN A 108 17.67 -25.02 -8.39
C ASN A 108 16.80 -25.04 -7.13
N SER A 109 16.81 -23.96 -6.35
CA SER A 109 16.07 -23.84 -5.10
C SER A 109 14.79 -23.01 -5.23
N GLY A 110 14.66 -22.22 -6.29
CA GLY A 110 13.62 -21.20 -6.45
C GLY A 110 13.80 -20.01 -5.50
N ASN A 111 14.87 -19.96 -4.71
CA ASN A 111 15.11 -18.86 -3.78
C ASN A 111 15.46 -17.58 -4.55
N PHE A 112 14.94 -16.46 -4.09
CA PHE A 112 15.25 -15.16 -4.66
C PHE A 112 15.37 -14.07 -3.60
N SER A 113 15.97 -12.95 -3.99
CA SER A 113 15.94 -11.70 -3.24
C SER A 113 15.27 -10.59 -4.04
N ILE A 114 14.65 -9.66 -3.33
CA ILE A 114 14.05 -8.44 -3.83
C ILE A 114 14.71 -7.29 -3.09
N HIS A 115 15.12 -6.28 -3.84
CA HIS A 115 15.77 -5.09 -3.34
C HIS A 115 14.73 -3.97 -3.31
N VAL A 116 14.53 -3.37 -2.15
CA VAL A 116 13.59 -2.27 -1.95
C VAL A 116 14.37 -1.05 -1.48
N THR A 117 14.41 0.00 -2.30
CA THR A 117 14.90 1.32 -1.89
C THR A 117 13.75 2.02 -1.15
N PRO A 118 13.87 2.30 0.16
CA PRO A 118 12.76 2.79 0.97
C PRO A 118 12.55 4.30 0.80
N SER A 119 12.35 4.73 -0.44
CA SER A 119 12.08 6.11 -0.87
C SER A 119 10.79 6.12 -1.67
N PHE A 120 9.72 6.61 -1.07
CA PHE A 120 8.36 6.59 -1.63
C PHE A 120 7.97 8.02 -2.02
N PRO A 121 7.98 8.36 -3.31
CA PRO A 121 7.58 9.68 -3.77
C PRO A 121 6.08 9.89 -3.58
N GLY A 122 5.67 11.13 -3.34
CA GLY A 122 4.28 11.55 -3.24
C GLY A 122 4.14 13.02 -3.63
N GLY A 123 3.78 13.25 -4.89
CA GLY A 123 3.79 14.60 -5.47
C GLY A 123 5.22 15.14 -5.57
N ARG A 124 5.49 16.29 -4.94
CA ARG A 124 6.81 16.95 -4.93
C ARG A 124 7.68 16.62 -3.70
N TYR A 125 7.20 15.70 -2.86
CA TYR A 125 7.85 15.30 -1.62
C TYR A 125 8.10 13.80 -1.61
N THR A 126 8.93 13.35 -0.67
CA THR A 126 9.28 11.93 -0.55
C THR A 126 9.20 11.47 0.90
N LEU A 127 8.58 10.31 1.12
CA LEU A 127 8.66 9.57 2.39
C LEU A 127 9.88 8.65 2.35
N THR A 128 10.73 8.65 3.37
CA THR A 128 11.95 7.84 3.41
C THR A 128 12.08 7.04 4.71
N GLU A 129 12.72 5.87 4.66
CA GLU A 129 13.23 5.23 5.88
C GLU A 129 14.35 6.09 6.48
N GLY A 130 14.10 6.65 7.66
CA GLY A 130 15.01 7.58 8.31
C GLY A 130 15.24 8.87 7.51
N THR A 131 16.25 9.63 7.94
CA THR A 131 16.63 10.90 7.30
C THR A 131 17.79 10.67 6.33
N PRO A 132 17.60 10.90 5.02
CA PRO A 132 18.69 10.80 4.05
C PRO A 132 19.73 11.89 4.30
N LYS A 133 21.00 11.57 4.01
CA LYS A 133 22.12 12.51 4.19
C LYS A 133 22.58 13.20 2.91
N LYS A 134 22.21 12.65 1.75
CA LYS A 134 22.64 13.09 0.42
C LYS A 134 21.65 12.61 -0.64
N THR A 135 21.71 13.23 -1.80
CA THR A 135 20.99 12.82 -3.01
C THR A 135 21.95 12.33 -4.09
N ASP A 136 21.42 11.65 -5.10
CA ASP A 136 22.12 11.41 -6.36
C ASP A 136 22.09 12.66 -7.27
N ALA A 137 22.54 12.50 -8.52
CA ALA A 137 22.61 13.58 -9.50
C ALA A 137 21.22 14.05 -9.96
N GLU A 138 20.23 13.16 -9.88
CA GLU A 138 18.83 13.39 -10.21
C GLU A 138 18.03 13.97 -9.03
N GLY A 139 18.65 14.11 -7.86
CA GLY A 139 18.03 14.67 -6.65
C GLY A 139 17.26 13.65 -5.82
N ASN A 140 17.37 12.35 -6.10
CA ASN A 140 16.75 11.29 -5.32
C ASN A 140 17.53 11.04 -4.03
N PRO A 141 16.86 10.82 -2.89
CA PRO A 141 17.52 10.44 -1.64
C PRO A 141 18.33 9.13 -1.75
N LEU A 142 19.58 9.15 -1.29
CA LEU A 142 20.38 7.93 -1.18
C LEU A 142 20.15 7.24 0.16
N LEU A 143 19.57 6.04 0.11
CA LEU A 143 19.18 5.24 1.27
C LEU A 143 19.76 3.82 1.17
N PRO A 144 20.02 3.15 2.31
CA PRO A 144 20.32 1.72 2.32
C PRO A 144 19.15 0.91 1.73
N VAL A 145 19.49 -0.06 0.88
CA VAL A 145 18.50 -0.97 0.30
C VAL A 145 18.04 -1.97 1.36
N MET A 146 16.73 -2.18 1.44
CA MET A 146 16.13 -3.27 2.19
C MET A 146 16.08 -4.52 1.32
N THR A 147 16.49 -5.66 1.85
CA THR A 147 16.42 -6.93 1.13
C THR A 147 15.29 -7.78 1.70
N VAL A 148 14.45 -8.29 0.80
CA VAL A 148 13.37 -9.22 1.11
C VAL A 148 13.65 -10.52 0.37
N THR A 149 13.57 -11.67 1.04
CA THR A 149 13.76 -12.97 0.39
C THR A 149 12.46 -13.73 0.27
N GLY A 150 12.45 -14.66 -0.68
CA GLY A 150 11.31 -15.52 -0.93
C GLY A 150 11.70 -16.79 -1.68
N THR A 151 10.72 -17.67 -1.87
CA THR A 151 10.83 -18.84 -2.72
C THR A 151 9.74 -18.76 -3.79
N SER A 152 10.14 -18.95 -5.04
CA SER A 152 9.23 -18.83 -6.17
C SER A 152 8.21 -19.96 -6.23
N PRO A 153 7.04 -19.72 -6.83
CA PRO A 153 6.12 -20.79 -7.17
C PRO A 153 6.77 -21.84 -8.06
N ARG A 154 6.25 -23.08 -7.99
CA ARG A 154 6.69 -24.15 -8.90
C ARG A 154 6.55 -23.70 -10.36
N GLY A 155 7.58 -23.96 -11.16
CA GLY A 155 7.61 -23.61 -12.59
C GLY A 155 8.13 -22.22 -12.90
N TRP A 156 8.40 -21.37 -11.90
CA TRP A 156 9.13 -20.12 -12.13
C TRP A 156 10.60 -20.39 -12.44
N ASN A 157 11.13 -19.62 -13.39
CA ASN A 157 12.56 -19.53 -13.67
C ASN A 157 13.02 -18.07 -13.54
N GLY A 158 14.32 -17.82 -13.67
CA GLY A 158 14.87 -16.47 -13.54
C GLY A 158 14.28 -15.46 -14.53
N GLY A 159 13.90 -15.91 -15.73
CA GLY A 159 13.25 -15.05 -16.73
C GLY A 159 11.84 -14.61 -16.30
N VAL A 160 11.05 -15.52 -15.73
CA VAL A 160 9.73 -15.18 -15.16
C VAL A 160 9.88 -14.21 -13.99
N PHE A 161 10.84 -14.47 -13.09
CA PHE A 161 11.13 -13.61 -11.95
C PHE A 161 11.52 -12.19 -12.40
N SER A 162 12.51 -12.05 -13.28
CA SER A 162 12.94 -10.74 -13.77
C SER A 162 11.84 -9.99 -14.53
N ARG A 163 11.02 -10.72 -15.31
CA ARG A 163 9.89 -10.13 -16.03
C ARG A 163 8.85 -9.51 -15.10
N LEU A 164 8.69 -10.04 -13.90
CA LEU A 164 7.74 -9.50 -12.93
C LEU A 164 8.05 -8.04 -12.58
N PHE A 165 9.33 -7.68 -12.48
CA PHE A 165 9.75 -6.32 -12.15
C PHE A 165 9.74 -5.42 -13.39
N SER A 166 10.24 -5.90 -14.53
CA SER A 166 10.26 -5.10 -15.76
C SER A 166 8.86 -4.79 -16.30
N SER A 167 7.88 -5.67 -16.03
CA SER A 167 6.46 -5.44 -16.37
C SER A 167 5.67 -4.70 -15.29
N LYS A 168 6.32 -4.24 -14.21
CA LYS A 168 5.67 -3.58 -13.06
C LYS A 168 4.56 -4.44 -12.42
N GLY A 169 4.74 -5.76 -12.43
CA GLY A 169 3.81 -6.74 -11.89
C GLY A 169 3.91 -6.94 -10.38
N VAL A 170 4.61 -6.08 -9.64
CA VAL A 170 4.75 -6.15 -8.18
C VAL A 170 3.90 -5.07 -7.52
N ARG A 171 3.38 -5.38 -6.32
CA ARG A 171 2.75 -4.42 -5.41
C ARG A 171 3.49 -4.44 -4.09
N VAL A 172 3.63 -3.27 -3.49
CA VAL A 172 4.23 -3.12 -2.16
C VAL A 172 3.20 -2.50 -1.25
N GLN A 173 3.04 -3.11 -0.08
CA GLN A 173 2.28 -2.54 1.03
C GLN A 173 3.25 -2.17 2.14
N VAL A 174 3.05 -1.01 2.72
CA VAL A 174 3.98 -0.39 3.67
C VAL A 174 3.24 -0.05 4.94
N ILE A 175 3.84 -0.38 6.07
CA ILE A 175 3.43 0.10 7.39
C ILE A 175 4.58 0.93 7.94
N PHE A 176 4.29 2.17 8.32
CA PHE A 176 5.31 3.10 8.78
C PHE A 176 4.80 4.02 9.86
N THR A 177 5.72 4.56 10.66
CA THR A 177 5.45 5.65 11.60
C THR A 177 6.20 6.90 11.14
N PRO A 178 5.51 8.02 10.83
CA PRO A 178 6.17 9.26 10.46
C PRO A 178 6.94 9.84 11.66
N LEU A 179 8.11 10.39 11.39
CA LEU A 179 9.03 10.94 12.40
C LEU A 179 9.16 12.44 12.24
N ASP A 180 9.98 12.90 11.29
CA ASP A 180 10.33 14.31 11.15
C ASP A 180 10.44 14.74 9.68
N ILE A 181 10.52 16.04 9.44
CA ILE A 181 10.76 16.61 8.11
C ILE A 181 12.26 16.67 7.87
N TRP A 182 12.69 16.31 6.68
CA TRP A 182 14.06 16.55 6.22
C TRP A 182 14.06 17.46 5.00
N SER A 183 15.19 18.13 4.79
CA SER A 183 15.45 18.89 3.57
C SER A 183 16.88 18.69 3.12
N LEU A 184 17.11 18.50 1.82
CA LEU A 184 18.43 18.40 1.22
C LEU A 184 18.55 19.40 0.06
N PRO A 185 19.74 19.93 -0.23
CA PRO A 185 19.97 20.71 -1.45
C PRO A 185 19.67 19.87 -2.70
N HIS A 186 18.97 20.45 -3.68
CA HIS A 186 18.73 19.78 -4.96
C HIS A 186 19.83 20.15 -5.97
N PRO A 187 20.36 19.20 -6.78
CA PRO A 187 21.41 19.47 -7.75
C PRO A 187 21.09 20.58 -8.77
N SER A 188 19.82 20.71 -9.19
CA SER A 188 19.37 21.78 -10.09
C SER A 188 19.06 23.12 -9.40
N GLY A 189 19.39 23.25 -8.11
CA GLY A 189 19.10 24.41 -7.27
C GLY A 189 17.85 24.25 -6.40
N GLY A 190 17.82 24.96 -5.28
CA GLY A 190 16.73 24.88 -4.30
C GLY A 190 16.92 23.75 -3.28
N LYS A 191 15.81 23.31 -2.67
CA LYS A 191 15.78 22.24 -1.67
C LYS A 191 14.70 21.22 -2.01
N THR A 192 15.03 19.94 -1.83
CA THR A 192 14.07 18.85 -1.77
C THR A 192 13.63 18.67 -0.34
N PHE A 193 12.35 18.44 -0.11
CA PHE A 193 11.79 18.16 1.20
C PHE A 193 11.17 16.77 1.23
N GLY A 194 11.14 16.18 2.41
CA GLY A 194 10.47 14.92 2.64
C GLY A 194 10.21 14.65 4.10
N VAL A 195 9.61 13.49 4.37
CA VAL A 195 9.29 13.04 5.71
C VAL A 195 10.09 11.77 5.99
N SER A 196 10.88 11.79 7.05
CA SER A 196 11.50 10.58 7.58
C SER A 196 10.44 9.76 8.29
N ALA A 197 10.50 8.46 8.10
CA ALA A 197 9.63 7.50 8.76
C ALA A 197 10.47 6.35 9.30
N ARG A 198 9.88 5.61 10.24
CA ARG A 198 10.30 4.25 10.58
C ARG A 198 9.37 3.30 9.85
N ILE A 199 9.88 2.57 8.87
CA ILE A 199 9.21 1.45 8.23
C ILE A 199 9.20 0.29 9.21
N GLU A 200 8.01 -0.18 9.55
CA GLU A 200 7.79 -1.28 10.48
C GLU A 200 7.55 -2.59 9.72
N ALA A 201 6.92 -2.50 8.54
CA ALA A 201 6.70 -3.65 7.68
C ALA A 201 6.66 -3.28 6.20
N LEU A 202 7.16 -4.20 5.36
CA LEU A 202 6.92 -4.23 3.92
C LEU A 202 6.41 -5.60 3.51
N LEU A 203 5.31 -5.63 2.78
CA LEU A 203 4.80 -6.82 2.14
C LEU A 203 4.88 -6.63 0.63
N VAL A 204 5.60 -7.53 -0.03
CA VAL A 204 5.76 -7.54 -1.48
C VAL A 204 4.90 -8.66 -2.06
N THR A 205 4.02 -8.33 -3.00
CA THR A 205 3.11 -9.29 -3.64
C THR A 205 3.16 -9.20 -5.16
N GLU A 206 2.80 -10.28 -5.83
CA GLU A 206 2.46 -10.30 -7.24
C GLU A 206 1.16 -9.51 -7.44
N GLY A 207 1.13 -8.59 -8.40
CA GLY A 207 0.09 -7.58 -8.52
C GLY A 207 -1.23 -8.04 -9.12
N ARG A 208 -1.27 -9.19 -9.79
CA ARG A 208 -2.47 -9.78 -10.40
C ARG A 208 -3.13 -10.82 -9.50
N THR A 209 -2.33 -11.63 -8.80
CA THR A 209 -2.77 -12.75 -7.97
C THR A 209 -2.81 -12.38 -6.48
N GLY A 210 -2.11 -11.31 -6.08
CA GLY A 210 -1.92 -10.97 -4.67
C GLY A 210 -1.01 -11.94 -3.94
N GLN A 211 -0.35 -12.86 -4.65
CA GLN A 211 0.54 -13.85 -4.03
C GLN A 211 1.72 -13.15 -3.35
N GLU A 212 1.95 -13.47 -2.08
CA GLU A 212 3.11 -13.00 -1.35
C GLU A 212 4.42 -13.49 -1.99
N LEU A 213 5.30 -12.55 -2.28
CA LEU A 213 6.65 -12.77 -2.79
C LEU A 213 7.67 -12.65 -1.67
N GLY A 214 7.41 -11.83 -0.67
CA GLY A 214 8.26 -11.73 0.50
C GLY A 214 7.76 -10.71 1.51
N LEU A 215 8.32 -10.81 2.71
CA LEU A 215 7.94 -10.01 3.86
C LEU A 215 9.18 -9.48 4.57
N TRP A 216 9.14 -8.21 4.94
CA TRP A 216 10.14 -7.55 5.78
C TRP A 216 9.44 -6.99 7.02
N LEU A 217 9.99 -7.24 8.20
CA LEU A 217 9.42 -6.84 9.49
C LEU A 217 10.53 -6.39 10.45
N ASP A 218 10.27 -5.31 11.20
CA ASP A 218 11.09 -4.88 12.33
C ASP A 218 12.60 -4.79 12.00
N GLY A 219 12.94 -4.19 10.87
CA GLY A 219 14.34 -3.97 10.49
C GLY A 219 14.99 -5.10 9.69
N LYS A 220 14.28 -6.21 9.41
CA LYS A 220 14.89 -7.39 8.77
C LYS A 220 13.96 -8.15 7.85
N ASP A 221 14.58 -8.93 6.97
CA ASP A 221 13.91 -9.94 6.18
C ASP A 221 13.19 -10.97 7.08
N ALA A 222 11.97 -11.34 6.71
CA ALA A 222 11.07 -12.13 7.54
C ALA A 222 10.44 -13.31 6.76
N PRO A 223 11.26 -14.17 6.12
CA PRO A 223 10.77 -15.26 5.28
C PRO A 223 9.87 -16.22 6.07
N LYS A 224 8.90 -16.84 5.38
CA LYS A 224 8.09 -17.89 5.98
C LYS A 224 9.00 -19.05 6.41
N LYS A 225 8.86 -19.48 7.67
CA LYS A 225 9.49 -20.72 8.13
C LYS A 225 8.83 -21.87 7.38
N LYS A 226 9.63 -22.69 6.70
CA LYS A 226 9.17 -23.92 6.04
C LYS A 226 8.80 -24.97 7.07
#